data_AF-A0A086N3D7-F1
#
_entry.id   AF-A0A086N3D7-F1
#
_cell.length_a   1.000
_cell.length_b   1.000
_cell.length_c   1.000
_cell.angle_alpha   90.00
_cell.angle_beta   90.00
_cell.angle_gamma   90.00
#
_symmetry.space_group_name_H-M   'P 1'
#
loop_
_entity.id
_entity.type
_entity.pdbx_description
1 polymer ?
#
loop_
_entity_poly.entity_id
_entity_poly.type
_entity_poly.pdbx_seq_one_letter_code
_entity_poly.pdbx_strand_id
1 'polypeptide(L)'
;MNRAANLARRLAAVEQQRDRRRLAHTYRLADGRTVRLSTLAMLRTFTAGLALNGKQPTEPPPTARDMAQLLPDADTSMIGRSMRAVAAEWCQAYDEGRLVALYRKEESAAP
;
A
#
# COMPACT_ATOMS: atom_id res chain seq x y z
N MET A 1 -16.27 10.01 15.04
CA MET A 1 -16.00 10.36 13.62
C MET A 1 -14.59 9.91 13.25
N ASN A 2 -14.45 9.03 12.27
CA ASN A 2 -13.21 8.32 11.97
C ASN A 2 -12.24 9.22 11.19
N ARG A 3 -11.08 9.58 11.78
CA ARG A 3 -10.10 10.51 11.18
C ARG A 3 -9.63 10.05 9.79
N ALA A 4 -9.49 8.74 9.60
CA ALA A 4 -9.13 8.12 8.33
C ALA A 4 -10.19 8.38 7.23
N ALA A 5 -11.48 8.31 7.57
CA ALA A 5 -12.57 8.54 6.62
C ALA A 5 -12.67 10.02 6.20
N ASN A 6 -12.37 10.95 7.10
CA ASN A 6 -12.35 12.38 6.80
C ASN A 6 -11.14 12.77 5.95
N LEU A 7 -9.97 12.16 6.22
CA LEU A 7 -8.77 12.34 5.40
C LEU A 7 -9.00 11.82 3.98
N ALA A 8 -9.57 10.62 3.83
CA ALA A 8 -9.89 10.04 2.52
C ALA A 8 -10.86 10.92 1.70
N ARG A 9 -11.87 11.51 2.37
CA ARG A 9 -12.83 12.44 1.72
C ARG A 9 -12.16 13.73 1.26
N ARG A 10 -11.30 14.32 2.09
CA ARG A 10 -10.56 15.55 1.75
C ARG A 10 -9.56 15.31 0.62
N LEU A 11 -8.90 14.16 0.61
CA LEU A 11 -8.01 13.77 -0.48
C LEU A 11 -8.77 13.57 -1.80
N ALA A 12 -9.94 12.92 -1.76
CA ALA A 12 -10.80 12.77 -2.94
C ALA A 12 -11.28 14.13 -3.50
N ALA A 13 -11.60 15.08 -2.63
CA ALA A 13 -11.98 16.44 -3.03
C ALA A 13 -10.79 17.21 -3.65
N VAL A 14 -9.60 17.07 -3.07
CA VAL A 14 -8.36 17.67 -3.61
C VAL A 14 -8.01 17.08 -4.99
N GLU A 15 -8.26 15.80 -5.22
CA GLU A 15 -8.07 15.16 -6.53
C GLU A 15 -9.08 15.63 -7.59
N GLN A 16 -10.34 15.89 -7.20
CA GLN A 16 -11.33 16.43 -8.12
C GLN A 16 -11.02 17.88 -8.52
N GLN A 17 -10.43 18.67 -7.63
CA GLN A 17 -10.26 20.11 -7.81
C GLN A 17 -8.93 20.51 -8.51
N ARG A 18 -7.94 19.61 -8.61
CA ARG A 18 -6.55 19.99 -8.93
C ARG A 18 -5.87 19.25 -10.09
N ASP A 19 -6.64 18.84 -11.09
CA ASP A 19 -6.22 17.95 -12.19
C ASP A 19 -5.97 16.50 -11.75
N ARG A 20 -6.80 15.58 -12.26
CA ARG A 20 -6.58 14.12 -12.25
C ARG A 20 -5.19 13.68 -12.75
N ARG A 21 -4.38 14.59 -13.31
CA ARG A 21 -3.04 14.34 -13.86
C ARG A 21 -1.90 14.50 -12.86
N ARG A 22 -2.02 15.34 -11.81
CA ARG A 22 -0.87 15.76 -10.99
C ARG A 22 -0.53 14.83 -9.81
N LEU A 23 -1.44 13.96 -9.41
CA LEU A 23 -1.24 13.02 -8.30
C LEU A 23 -0.99 11.58 -8.78
N ALA A 24 -0.74 11.39 -10.07
CA ALA A 24 -0.42 10.11 -10.66
C ALA A 24 1.03 10.10 -11.12
N HIS A 25 1.82 9.20 -10.53
CA HIS A 25 3.24 9.06 -10.78
C HIS A 25 3.50 7.82 -11.62
N THR A 26 4.44 7.95 -12.55
CA THR A 26 4.89 6.83 -13.38
C THR A 26 6.03 6.13 -12.66
N TYR A 27 5.89 4.82 -12.47
CA TYR A 27 6.87 3.99 -11.80
C TYR A 27 7.31 2.86 -12.72
N ARG A 28 8.58 2.48 -12.59
CA ARG A 28 9.10 1.25 -13.19
C ARG A 28 9.07 0.13 -12.17
N LEU A 29 8.49 -0.99 -12.57
CA LEU A 29 8.41 -2.20 -11.77
C LEU A 29 9.65 -3.08 -11.98
N ALA A 30 9.88 -4.00 -11.06
CA ALA A 30 10.97 -4.98 -11.12
C ALA A 30 10.89 -5.91 -12.35
N ASP A 31 9.68 -6.16 -12.87
CA ASP A 31 9.45 -6.95 -14.08
C ASP A 31 9.68 -6.17 -15.40
N GLY A 32 10.13 -4.91 -15.29
CA GLY A 32 10.41 -4.05 -16.43
C GLY A 32 9.19 -3.28 -16.97
N ARG A 33 7.97 -3.57 -16.50
CA ARG A 33 6.78 -2.80 -16.89
C ARG A 33 6.82 -1.41 -16.27
N THR A 34 6.15 -0.48 -16.95
CA THR A 34 5.93 0.87 -16.47
C THR A 34 4.46 1.05 -16.14
N VAL A 35 4.16 1.43 -14.91
CA VAL A 35 2.79 1.63 -14.42
C VAL A 35 2.59 3.05 -13.96
N ARG A 36 1.35 3.54 -14.05
CA ARG A 36 0.97 4.85 -13.54
C ARG A 36 0.07 4.67 -12.34
N LEU A 37 0.57 5.03 -11.16
CA LEU A 37 -0.14 4.88 -9.89
C LEU A 37 -0.51 6.24 -9.32
N SER A 38 -1.77 6.41 -8.93
CA SER A 38 -2.18 7.60 -8.19
C SER A 38 -1.84 7.48 -6.71
N THR A 39 -1.45 8.60 -6.10
CA THR A 39 -1.18 8.70 -4.67
C THR A 39 -2.38 8.24 -3.85
N LEU A 40 -3.61 8.55 -4.27
CA LEU A 40 -4.80 8.05 -3.58
C LEU A 40 -4.99 6.55 -3.75
N ALA A 41 -4.73 5.97 -4.93
CA ALA A 41 -4.82 4.53 -5.11
C ALA A 41 -3.83 3.80 -4.19
N MET A 42 -2.59 4.29 -4.12
CA MET A 42 -1.57 3.75 -3.20
C MET A 42 -1.98 3.90 -1.73
N LEU A 43 -2.49 5.07 -1.33
CA LEU A 43 -2.99 5.30 0.03
C LEU A 43 -4.18 4.40 0.38
N ARG A 44 -5.14 4.23 -0.53
CA ARG A 44 -6.29 3.35 -0.33
C ARG A 44 -5.84 1.91 -0.14
N THR A 45 -4.97 1.41 -1.01
CA THR A 45 -4.41 0.06 -0.90
C THR A 45 -3.66 -0.14 0.41
N PHE A 46 -2.83 0.83 0.81
CA PHE A 46 -2.11 0.81 2.08
C PHE A 46 -3.08 0.72 3.28
N THR A 47 -4.10 1.58 3.33
CA THR A 47 -5.09 1.55 4.42
C THR A 47 -5.93 0.27 4.43
N ALA A 48 -6.23 -0.29 3.25
CA ALA A 48 -6.94 -1.56 3.12
C ALA A 48 -6.08 -2.72 3.64
N GLY A 49 -4.80 -2.77 3.26
CA GLY A 49 -3.85 -3.77 3.75
C GLY A 49 -3.73 -3.74 5.28
N LEU A 50 -3.55 -2.55 5.86
CA LEU A 50 -3.55 -2.37 7.32
C LEU A 50 -4.84 -2.84 7.99
N ALA A 51 -5.99 -2.68 7.33
CA ALA A 51 -7.28 -3.07 7.88
C ALA A 51 -7.54 -4.59 7.89
N LEU A 52 -6.74 -5.39 7.17
CA LEU A 52 -6.91 -6.85 7.09
C LEU A 52 -6.78 -7.55 8.45
N ASN A 53 -6.01 -6.97 9.38
CA ASN A 53 -5.87 -7.41 10.77
C ASN A 53 -5.72 -8.93 10.95
N GLY A 54 -5.09 -9.62 9.99
CA GLY A 54 -4.91 -11.07 10.03
C GLY A 54 -6.21 -11.89 10.18
N LYS A 55 -7.36 -11.41 9.69
CA LYS A 55 -8.65 -12.13 9.90
C LYS A 55 -8.89 -13.27 8.90
N GLN A 56 -8.47 -13.10 7.65
CA GLN A 56 -8.60 -14.11 6.60
C GLN A 56 -7.63 -13.82 5.44
N PRO A 57 -7.15 -14.85 4.71
CA PRO A 57 -6.43 -14.65 3.46
C PRO A 57 -7.33 -13.89 2.49
N THR A 58 -6.87 -12.72 2.03
CA THR A 58 -7.65 -11.84 1.16
C THR A 58 -6.85 -11.60 -0.10
N GLU A 59 -7.48 -11.68 -1.26
CA GLU A 59 -6.82 -11.45 -2.53
C GLU A 59 -6.33 -9.98 -2.63
N PRO A 60 -5.04 -9.75 -2.95
CA PRO A 60 -4.50 -8.41 -3.09
C PRO A 60 -5.03 -7.75 -4.37
N PRO A 61 -5.46 -6.48 -4.32
CA PRO A 61 -5.85 -5.75 -5.53
C PRO A 61 -4.63 -5.55 -6.45
N PRO A 62 -4.82 -5.31 -7.76
CA PRO A 62 -3.72 -5.11 -8.70
C PRO A 62 -2.72 -4.04 -8.25
N THR A 63 -3.20 -2.94 -7.66
CA THR A 63 -2.38 -1.87 -7.11
C THR A 63 -1.42 -2.38 -6.02
N ALA A 64 -1.81 -3.35 -5.20
CA ALA A 64 -0.92 -3.93 -4.18
C ALA A 64 0.21 -4.73 -4.83
N ARG A 65 -0.09 -5.50 -5.88
CA ARG A 65 0.93 -6.23 -6.65
C ARG A 65 1.91 -5.26 -7.30
N ASP A 66 1.40 -4.22 -7.94
CA ASP A 66 2.24 -3.18 -8.56
C ASP A 66 3.11 -2.48 -7.51
N MET A 67 2.54 -2.11 -6.35
CA MET A 67 3.27 -1.49 -5.24
C MET A 67 4.38 -2.40 -4.68
N ALA A 68 4.12 -3.70 -4.52
CA ALA A 68 5.09 -4.67 -4.03
C ALA A 68 6.31 -4.81 -4.96
N GLN A 69 6.14 -4.54 -6.26
CA GLN A 69 7.18 -4.65 -7.29
C GLN A 69 7.89 -3.31 -7.61
N LEU A 70 7.55 -2.23 -6.90
CA LEU A 70 8.21 -0.94 -7.09
C LEU A 70 9.69 -1.02 -6.70
N LEU A 71 10.57 -0.66 -7.64
CA LEU A 71 12.02 -0.64 -7.43
C LEU A 71 12.40 0.18 -6.19
N PRO A 72 13.37 -0.27 -5.35
CA PRO A 72 13.80 0.41 -4.12
C PRO A 72 14.00 1.92 -4.27
N ASP A 73 14.56 2.32 -5.41
CA ASP A 73 14.93 3.70 -5.75
C ASP A 73 13.73 4.58 -6.20
N ALA A 74 12.57 3.98 -6.43
CA ALA A 74 11.38 4.69 -6.92
C ALA A 74 10.78 5.67 -5.90
N ASP A 75 10.88 5.36 -4.60
CA ASP A 75 10.46 6.23 -3.49
C ASP A 75 11.18 5.83 -2.20
N THR A 76 12.18 6.63 -1.82
CA THR A 76 13.01 6.43 -0.63
C THR A 76 12.39 7.04 0.64
N SER A 77 11.22 7.67 0.54
CA SER A 77 10.53 8.22 1.70
C SER A 77 10.11 7.11 2.67
N MET A 78 10.01 7.45 3.96
CA MET A 78 9.54 6.50 4.99
C MET A 78 8.15 5.97 4.65
N ILE A 79 7.26 6.83 4.15
CA ILE A 79 5.90 6.46 3.76
C ILE A 79 5.93 5.49 2.56
N GLY A 80 6.72 5.79 1.53
CA GLY A 80 6.87 4.91 0.37
C GLY A 80 7.39 3.53 0.74
N ARG A 81 8.38 3.45 1.63
CA ARG A 81 8.86 2.17 2.18
C ARG A 81 7.77 1.39 2.91
N SER A 82 7.04 2.04 3.81
CA SER A 82 5.95 1.39 4.55
C SER A 82 4.83 0.91 3.63
N MET A 83 4.46 1.71 2.62
CA MET A 83 3.45 1.34 1.63
C MET A 83 3.82 0.08 0.86
N ARG A 84 5.08 -0.02 0.41
CA ARG A 84 5.59 -1.21 -0.28
C ARG A 84 5.67 -2.42 0.63
N ALA A 85 6.11 -2.25 1.88
CA ALA A 85 6.17 -3.33 2.85
C ALA A 85 4.78 -3.92 3.13
N VAL A 86 3.76 -3.07 3.33
CA VAL A 86 2.37 -3.52 3.50
C VAL A 86 1.87 -4.27 2.26
N ALA A 87 2.15 -3.74 1.07
CA ALA A 87 1.72 -4.35 -0.18
C ALA A 87 2.40 -5.71 -0.44
N ALA A 88 3.70 -5.80 -0.17
CA ALA A 88 4.48 -7.03 -0.29
C ALA A 88 3.99 -8.10 0.69
N GLU A 89 3.79 -7.73 1.96
CA GLU A 89 3.27 -8.65 2.98
C GLU A 89 1.86 -9.14 2.64
N TRP A 90 0.98 -8.29 2.10
CA TRP A 90 -0.33 -8.72 1.63
C TRP A 90 -0.21 -9.74 0.48
N CYS A 91 0.61 -9.44 -0.53
CA CYS A 91 0.79 -10.35 -1.67
C CYS A 91 1.36 -11.70 -1.22
N GLN A 92 2.42 -11.67 -0.42
CA GLN A 92 3.06 -12.87 0.09
C GLN A 92 2.12 -13.70 0.97
N ALA A 93 1.37 -13.04 1.87
CA ALA A 93 0.43 -13.75 2.74
C ALA A 93 -0.65 -14.47 1.93
N TYR A 94 -1.18 -13.84 0.88
CA TYR A 94 -2.15 -14.47 -0.02
C TYR A 94 -1.54 -15.64 -0.79
N ASP A 95 -0.34 -15.48 -1.34
CA ASP A 95 0.36 -16.53 -2.12
C ASP A 95 0.68 -17.76 -1.26
N GLU A 96 0.99 -17.55 0.03
CA GLU A 96 1.26 -18.61 1.01
C GLU A 96 -0.01 -19.12 1.72
N GLY A 97 -1.20 -18.59 1.39
CA GLY A 97 -2.47 -18.96 2.02
C GLY A 97 -2.55 -18.61 3.52
N ARG A 98 -1.71 -17.69 3.99
CA ARG A 98 -1.59 -17.27 5.39
C ARG A 98 -2.25 -15.92 5.64
N LEU A 99 -2.34 -15.59 6.93
CA LEU A 99 -2.86 -14.32 7.40
C LEU A 99 -1.80 -13.22 7.26
N VAL A 100 -2.26 -12.01 6.95
CA VAL A 100 -1.43 -10.81 6.82
C VAL A 100 -0.87 -10.40 8.19
N ALA A 101 0.44 -10.35 8.32
CA ALA A 101 1.19 -10.09 9.55
C ALA A 101 1.95 -8.75 9.46
N LEU A 102 1.22 -7.64 9.44
CA LEU A 102 1.79 -6.28 9.34
C LEU A 102 2.45 -5.79 10.63
N TYR A 103 2.25 -6.51 11.73
CA TYR A 103 2.92 -6.29 13.00
C TYR A 103 3.58 -7.60 13.42
N ARG A 104 4.87 -7.76 13.11
CA ARG A 104 5.71 -8.62 13.96
C ARG A 104 5.89 -7.83 15.25
N LYS A 105 5.10 -8.13 16.27
CA LYS A 105 5.48 -7.76 17.63
C LYS A 105 6.86 -8.39 17.80
N GLU A 106 7.92 -7.58 17.90
CA GLU A 106 9.18 -8.09 18.43
C GLU A 106 8.79 -8.70 19.77
N GLU A 107 8.79 -10.03 19.80
CA GLU A 107 8.72 -10.78 21.02
C GLU A 107 9.95 -10.31 21.78
N SER A 108 9.72 -9.40 22.74
CA SER A 108 10.76 -8.99 23.65
C SER A 108 11.25 -10.28 24.27
N ALA A 109 12.43 -10.72 23.83
CA ALA A 109 13.19 -11.74 24.50
C ALA A 109 13.42 -11.20 25.92
N ALA A 110 12.51 -11.54 26.82
CA ALA A 110 12.71 -11.33 28.23
C ALA A 110 13.74 -12.38 28.67
N PRO A 111 14.83 -11.97 29.34
CA PRO A 111 15.80 -12.90 29.91
C PRO A 111 15.21 -13.73 31.05
#